data_AF-A0AAP2Z4Z4-F1
#
_entry.id   AF-A0AAP2Z4Z4-F1
#
_cell.length_a   1.000
_cell.length_b   1.000
_cell.length_c   1.000
_cell.angle_alpha   90.00
_cell.angle_beta   90.00
_cell.angle_gamma   90.00
#
_symmetry.space_group_name_H-M   'P 1'
#
loop_
_entity.id
_entity.type
_entity.pdbx_description
1 polymer ?
#
loop_
_entity_poly.entity_id
_entity_poly.type
_entity_poly.pdbx_seq_one_letter_code
_entity_poly.pdbx_strand_id
1 'polypeptide(L)'
;MADTIELPWRESPGPSALSDVKVLRKIYENTIISINGLSENRIPKSQLRLQCRYLQKLDLLERRGSELYSLTTKGEEFIEGKRKIPRSGGYLDLQKLLNLSDHRIADLSLLNQEDIKQKNYDIFREVESPQIETDHEYSVDVRDPRRKSRKVLSAKKWKLDRILREFPRTEPITSQCAHWVTSLVSLHLFPDANHRTAMITLYQLALANGVVGEDHRWPGNETEIGKAVLLSKFHRHLSPERNFGRLWRRDTLYWHWYQYFEYLLFNVEYPAINHHSEKVLREKLKRVRNN
;
A
#
# COMPACT_ATOMS: atom_id res chain seq x y z
N MET A 1 -1.30 -24.54 -14.03
CA MET A 1 -2.61 -23.85 -13.98
C MET A 1 -2.30 -22.36 -14.05
N ALA A 2 -2.90 -21.61 -14.97
CA ALA A 2 -2.60 -20.19 -15.08
C ALA A 2 -3.26 -19.47 -13.91
N ASP A 3 -2.45 -18.97 -12.97
CA ASP A 3 -2.93 -18.26 -11.78
C ASP A 3 -3.80 -17.07 -12.19
N THR A 4 -5.11 -17.20 -11.96
CA THR A 4 -6.06 -16.11 -12.12
C THR A 4 -5.70 -15.03 -11.11
N ILE A 5 -5.32 -13.85 -11.60
CA ILE A 5 -5.01 -12.71 -10.75
C ILE A 5 -6.30 -12.32 -10.03
N GLU A 6 -6.30 -12.48 -8.71
CA GLU A 6 -7.37 -11.99 -7.84
C GLU A 6 -7.43 -10.46 -7.90
N LEU A 7 -8.59 -9.94 -8.29
CA LEU A 7 -8.81 -8.50 -8.42
C LEU A 7 -9.86 -8.06 -7.41
N PRO A 8 -9.54 -7.11 -6.52
CA PRO A 8 -10.39 -6.84 -5.38
C PRO A 8 -11.76 -6.23 -5.70
N TRP A 9 -11.93 -5.66 -6.89
CA TRP A 9 -13.21 -5.16 -7.37
C TRP A 9 -14.06 -6.22 -8.10
N ARG A 10 -13.53 -7.42 -8.37
CA ARG A 10 -14.27 -8.54 -8.97
C ARG A 10 -14.88 -9.48 -7.94
N GLU A 11 -14.26 -9.59 -6.77
CA GLU A 11 -14.69 -10.47 -5.67
C GLU A 11 -15.87 -9.93 -4.85
N SER A 12 -16.38 -8.74 -5.18
CA SER A 12 -17.56 -8.17 -4.54
C SER A 12 -18.75 -8.22 -5.51
N PRO A 13 -19.48 -9.34 -5.64
CA PRO A 13 -20.67 -9.45 -6.50
C PRO A 13 -21.89 -8.63 -6.01
N GLY A 14 -21.67 -7.68 -5.11
CA GLY A 14 -22.71 -6.78 -4.60
C GLY A 14 -22.93 -5.54 -5.49
N PRO A 15 -24.01 -4.78 -5.24
CA PRO A 15 -24.33 -3.54 -5.94
C PRO A 15 -23.28 -2.42 -5.78
N SER A 16 -22.24 -2.66 -4.98
CA SER A 16 -21.15 -1.74 -4.65
C SER A 16 -19.92 -1.82 -5.55
N ALA A 17 -19.89 -2.72 -6.55
CA ALA A 17 -18.77 -2.83 -7.49
C ALA A 17 -19.14 -2.28 -8.89
N LEU A 18 -18.22 -1.54 -9.51
CA LEU A 18 -18.33 -1.14 -10.92
C LEU A 18 -17.47 -2.05 -11.79
N SER A 19 -18.06 -2.55 -12.86
CA SER A 19 -17.29 -3.24 -13.89
C SER A 19 -16.40 -2.26 -14.66
N ASP A 20 -15.37 -2.80 -15.31
CA ASP A 20 -14.38 -2.01 -16.05
C ASP A 20 -15.05 -1.15 -17.13
N VAL A 21 -16.01 -1.75 -17.86
CA VAL A 21 -16.81 -1.05 -18.87
C VAL A 21 -17.70 0.03 -18.25
N LYS A 22 -18.27 -0.19 -17.06
CA LYS A 22 -19.10 0.81 -16.38
C LYS A 22 -18.26 2.01 -15.92
N VAL A 23 -17.04 1.79 -15.42
CA VAL A 23 -16.12 2.88 -15.07
C VAL A 23 -15.80 3.72 -16.30
N LEU A 24 -15.36 3.08 -17.38
CA LEU A 24 -15.02 3.77 -18.63
C LEU A 24 -16.22 4.54 -19.21
N ARG A 25 -17.43 3.96 -19.17
CA ARG A 25 -18.65 4.62 -19.63
C ARG A 25 -19.00 5.85 -18.79
N LYS A 26 -18.92 5.76 -17.45
CA LYS A 26 -19.14 6.92 -16.58
C LYS A 26 -18.16 8.06 -16.89
N ILE A 27 -16.90 7.73 -17.19
CA ILE A 27 -15.88 8.72 -17.58
C ILE A 27 -16.24 9.35 -18.93
N TYR A 28 -16.63 8.54 -19.92
CA TYR A 28 -17.09 9.00 -21.24
C TYR A 28 -18.23 10.01 -21.13
N GLU A 29 -19.27 9.70 -20.34
CA GLU A 29 -20.46 10.54 -20.16
C GLU A 29 -20.16 11.88 -19.47
N ASN A 30 -19.09 11.97 -18.67
CA ASN A 30 -18.74 13.17 -17.90
C ASN A 30 -17.52 13.91 -18.48
N THR A 31 -16.90 13.41 -19.55
CA THR A 31 -15.60 13.86 -20.12
C THR A 31 -14.40 13.72 -19.16
N ILE A 32 -14.50 14.25 -17.95
CA ILE A 32 -13.51 14.16 -16.87
C ILE A 32 -14.24 13.85 -15.55
N ILE A 33 -13.74 12.90 -14.77
CA ILE A 33 -14.34 12.55 -13.48
C ILE A 33 -13.28 12.21 -12.44
N SER A 34 -13.58 12.51 -11.17
CA SER A 34 -12.72 12.16 -10.04
C SER A 34 -13.06 10.78 -9.45
N ILE A 35 -12.16 10.19 -8.65
CA ILE A 35 -12.49 9.01 -7.84
C ILE A 35 -13.69 9.26 -6.92
N ASN A 36 -13.83 10.47 -6.38
CA ASN A 36 -15.00 10.85 -5.57
C ASN A 36 -16.28 10.83 -6.41
N GLY A 37 -16.22 11.36 -7.64
CA GLY A 37 -17.33 11.32 -8.59
C GLY A 37 -17.70 9.89 -8.97
N LEU A 38 -16.72 9.05 -9.34
CA LEU A 38 -16.94 7.64 -9.66
C LEU A 38 -17.51 6.84 -8.47
N SER A 39 -17.11 7.20 -7.25
CA SER A 39 -17.52 6.50 -6.04
C SER A 39 -18.98 6.71 -5.68
N GLU A 40 -19.54 7.89 -5.98
CA GLU A 40 -20.90 8.31 -5.58
C GLU A 40 -21.19 8.05 -4.08
N ASN A 41 -20.14 8.05 -3.25
CA ASN A 41 -20.14 7.68 -1.83
C ASN A 41 -20.64 6.25 -1.51
N ARG A 42 -20.75 5.37 -2.50
CA ARG A 42 -21.26 3.99 -2.35
C ARG A 42 -20.19 2.95 -2.69
N ILE A 43 -19.30 3.27 -3.61
CA ILE A 43 -18.26 2.35 -4.10
C ILE A 43 -16.93 2.64 -3.38
N PRO A 44 -16.20 1.61 -2.91
CA PRO A 44 -14.90 1.79 -2.27
C PRO A 44 -13.90 2.53 -3.18
N LYS A 45 -13.49 3.73 -2.76
CA LYS A 45 -12.50 4.57 -3.48
C LYS A 45 -11.17 3.84 -3.71
N SER A 46 -10.78 2.97 -2.79
CA SER A 46 -9.57 2.15 -2.86
C SER A 46 -9.59 1.19 -4.05
N GLN A 47 -10.70 0.50 -4.26
CA GLN A 47 -10.90 -0.38 -5.41
C GLN A 47 -10.90 0.42 -6.72
N LEU A 48 -11.61 1.55 -6.77
CA LEU A 48 -11.63 2.43 -7.95
C LEU A 48 -10.24 2.96 -8.32
N ARG A 49 -9.39 3.28 -7.34
CA ARG A 49 -8.00 3.68 -7.60
C ARG A 49 -7.20 2.57 -8.27
N LEU A 50 -7.37 1.33 -7.84
CA LEU A 50 -6.66 0.20 -8.44
C LEU A 50 -7.19 -0.09 -9.84
N GLN A 51 -8.52 -0.05 -10.00
CA GLN A 51 -9.19 -0.22 -11.27
C GLN A 51 -8.75 0.83 -12.30
N CYS A 52 -8.79 2.12 -11.93
CA CYS A 52 -8.34 3.19 -12.81
C CYS A 52 -6.85 3.05 -13.16
N ARG A 53 -6.00 2.63 -12.22
CA ARG A 53 -4.56 2.49 -12.48
C ARG A 53 -4.23 1.41 -13.49
N TYR A 54 -4.87 0.25 -13.44
CA TYR A 54 -4.61 -0.74 -14.48
C TYR A 54 -5.27 -0.33 -15.81
N LEU A 55 -6.43 0.34 -15.80
CA LEU A 55 -7.03 0.90 -17.02
C LEU A 55 -6.11 1.93 -17.69
N GLN A 56 -5.35 2.69 -16.91
CA GLN A 56 -4.28 3.54 -17.41
C GLN A 56 -3.13 2.75 -18.02
N LYS A 57 -2.70 1.64 -17.41
CA LYS A 57 -1.68 0.74 -17.99
C LYS A 57 -2.10 0.15 -19.33
N LEU A 58 -3.41 -0.02 -19.54
CA LEU A 58 -3.99 -0.45 -20.81
C LEU A 58 -4.17 0.69 -21.82
N ASP A 59 -3.77 1.91 -21.47
CA ASP A 59 -3.93 3.11 -22.29
C ASP A 59 -5.41 3.38 -22.64
N LEU A 60 -6.33 3.07 -21.71
CA LEU A 60 -7.77 3.39 -21.86
C LEU A 60 -8.16 4.64 -21.10
N LEU A 61 -7.34 5.02 -20.12
CA LEU A 61 -7.49 6.20 -19.29
C LEU A 61 -6.18 6.95 -19.25
N GLU A 62 -6.28 8.26 -19.08
CA GLU A 62 -5.16 9.11 -18.74
C GLU A 62 -5.47 9.87 -17.44
N ARG A 63 -4.41 10.27 -16.74
CA ARG A 63 -4.54 11.05 -15.51
C ARG A 63 -4.46 12.53 -15.85
N ARG A 64 -5.49 13.31 -15.52
CA ARG A 64 -5.49 14.78 -15.70
C ARG A 64 -5.11 15.56 -14.44
N GLY A 65 -5.08 14.90 -13.28
CA GLY A 65 -4.73 15.53 -12.01
C GLY A 65 -4.69 14.56 -10.84
N SER A 66 -4.76 15.05 -9.61
CA SER A 66 -4.89 14.18 -8.43
C SER A 66 -6.23 13.46 -8.43
N GLU A 67 -6.22 12.18 -8.81
CA GLU A 67 -7.42 11.33 -8.86
C GLU A 67 -8.50 11.79 -9.87
N LEU A 68 -8.11 12.54 -10.89
CA LEU A 68 -8.95 12.96 -12.03
C LEU A 68 -8.55 12.19 -13.29
N TYR A 69 -9.54 11.68 -14.01
CA TYR A 69 -9.35 10.80 -15.17
C TYR A 69 -10.23 11.23 -16.35
N SER A 70 -9.68 11.09 -17.56
CA SER A 70 -10.39 11.15 -18.84
C SER A 70 -10.11 9.88 -19.63
N LEU A 71 -10.93 9.61 -20.64
CA LEU A 71 -10.60 8.57 -21.62
C LEU A 71 -9.46 9.06 -22.53
N THR A 72 -8.63 8.13 -22.97
CA THR A 72 -7.77 8.32 -24.14
C THR A 72 -8.57 8.07 -25.42
N THR A 73 -8.03 8.39 -26.59
CA THR A 73 -8.64 8.02 -27.89
C THR A 73 -8.94 6.53 -27.98
N LYS A 74 -8.03 5.68 -27.49
CA LYS A 74 -8.22 4.22 -27.43
C LYS A 74 -9.35 3.82 -26.48
N GLY A 75 -9.50 4.53 -25.36
CA GLY A 75 -10.62 4.36 -24.43
C GLY A 75 -11.97 4.71 -25.07
N GLU A 76 -12.04 5.83 -25.80
CA GLU A 76 -13.23 6.27 -26.53
C GLU A 76 -13.62 5.27 -27.61
N GLU A 77 -12.68 4.88 -28.48
CA GLU A 77 -12.89 3.87 -29.53
C GLU A 77 -13.43 2.55 -28.95
N PHE A 78 -12.95 2.15 -27.76
CA PHE A 78 -13.44 0.95 -27.09
C PHE A 78 -14.89 1.09 -26.63
N ILE A 79 -15.28 2.24 -26.08
CA ILE A 79 -16.65 2.49 -25.61
C ILE A 79 -17.64 2.61 -26.78
N GLU A 80 -17.22 3.23 -27.88
CA GLU A 80 -17.99 3.34 -29.13
C GLU A 80 -18.07 2.02 -29.91
N GLY A 81 -17.32 0.99 -29.51
CA GLY A 81 -17.31 -0.32 -30.16
C GLY A 81 -16.45 -0.39 -31.43
N LYS A 82 -15.68 0.65 -31.74
CA LYS A 82 -14.69 0.69 -32.83
C LYS A 82 -13.49 -0.22 -32.55
N ARG A 83 -13.14 -0.41 -31.27
CA ARG A 83 -12.05 -1.27 -30.83
C ARG A 83 -12.56 -2.43 -29.98
N LYS A 84 -12.21 -3.66 -30.36
CA LYS A 84 -12.50 -4.87 -29.58
C LYS A 84 -11.36 -5.17 -28.62
N ILE A 85 -11.64 -5.17 -27.32
CA ILE A 85 -10.70 -5.57 -26.27
C ILE A 85 -11.27 -6.81 -25.58
N PRO A 86 -10.48 -7.89 -25.42
CA PRO A 86 -10.86 -9.08 -24.67
C PRO A 86 -11.51 -8.74 -23.31
N ARG A 87 -12.74 -9.23 -23.11
CA ARG A 87 -13.52 -8.98 -21.89
C ARG A 87 -14.57 -10.06 -21.65
N SER A 88 -14.96 -10.26 -20.40
CA SER A 88 -16.08 -11.12 -19.98
C SER A 88 -16.83 -10.48 -18.80
N GLY A 89 -18.16 -10.55 -18.79
CA GLY A 89 -18.98 -9.99 -17.70
C GLY A 89 -18.80 -8.48 -17.47
N GLY A 90 -18.38 -7.72 -18.49
CA GLY A 90 -18.05 -6.29 -18.36
C GLY A 90 -16.67 -5.98 -17.78
N TYR A 91 -15.84 -7.00 -17.56
CA TYR A 91 -14.47 -6.88 -17.06
C TYR A 91 -13.44 -7.27 -18.12
N LEU A 92 -12.32 -6.56 -18.20
CA LEU A 92 -11.26 -6.80 -19.19
C LEU A 92 -10.43 -8.04 -18.86
N ASP A 93 -10.01 -8.80 -19.86
CA ASP A 93 -9.20 -10.01 -19.63
C ASP A 93 -7.73 -9.63 -19.36
N LEU A 94 -7.38 -9.35 -18.10
CA LEU A 94 -6.06 -8.81 -17.75
C LEU A 94 -4.91 -9.75 -18.09
N GLN A 95 -5.11 -11.07 -18.01
CA GLN A 95 -4.07 -12.04 -18.36
C GLN A 95 -3.66 -11.93 -19.83
N LYS A 96 -4.60 -11.58 -20.72
CA LYS A 96 -4.31 -11.37 -22.15
C LYS A 96 -3.78 -9.98 -22.47
N LEU A 97 -3.96 -9.03 -21.56
CA LEU A 97 -3.76 -7.61 -21.84
C LEU A 97 -2.55 -7.01 -21.13
N LEU A 98 -2.14 -7.57 -19.99
CA LEU A 98 -1.02 -7.09 -19.22
C LEU A 98 0.06 -8.16 -19.16
N ASN A 99 1.27 -7.80 -19.62
CA ASN A 99 2.46 -8.53 -19.25
C ASN A 99 2.88 -8.08 -17.85
N LEU A 100 2.44 -8.79 -16.82
CA LEU A 100 2.87 -8.53 -15.46
C LEU A 100 4.18 -9.30 -15.23
N SER A 101 5.25 -8.61 -14.87
CA SER A 101 6.55 -9.21 -14.52
C SER A 101 6.44 -10.18 -13.34
N ASP A 102 7.16 -11.29 -13.38
CA ASP A 102 7.12 -12.31 -12.32
C ASP A 102 7.66 -11.82 -10.97
N HIS A 103 8.43 -10.74 -10.94
CA HIS A 103 8.87 -10.09 -9.69
C HIS A 103 7.75 -9.25 -9.06
N ARG A 104 6.79 -9.91 -8.40
CA ARG A 104 5.67 -9.27 -7.68
C ARG A 104 5.19 -10.14 -6.52
N ILE A 105 4.53 -9.52 -5.55
CA ILE A 105 3.75 -10.22 -4.53
C ILE A 105 2.36 -10.49 -5.14
N ALA A 106 2.09 -11.75 -5.47
CA ALA A 106 0.81 -12.20 -6.02
C ALA A 106 0.02 -13.04 -5.00
N ASP A 107 0.72 -13.83 -4.19
CA ASP A 107 0.15 -14.68 -3.16
C ASP A 107 0.33 -14.06 -1.76
N LEU A 108 -0.78 -13.93 -1.04
CA LEU A 108 -0.85 -13.45 0.34
C LEU A 108 -1.32 -14.53 1.32
N SER A 109 -1.50 -15.78 0.86
CA SER A 109 -2.09 -16.89 1.62
C SER A 109 -1.34 -17.21 2.93
N LEU A 110 -0.04 -16.92 2.97
CA LEU A 110 0.81 -17.11 4.15
C LEU A 110 0.63 -16.05 5.24
N LEU A 111 -0.24 -15.05 5.02
CA LEU A 111 -0.45 -13.97 5.95
C LEU A 111 -1.94 -13.67 6.11
N ASN A 112 -2.47 -13.98 7.28
CA ASN A 112 -3.83 -13.61 7.69
C ASN A 112 -3.83 -12.46 8.72
N GLN A 113 -5.02 -12.02 9.15
CA GLN A 113 -5.14 -10.89 10.07
C GLN A 113 -4.59 -11.20 11.48
N GLU A 114 -4.67 -12.45 11.93
CA GLU A 114 -4.12 -12.87 13.21
C GLU A 114 -2.60 -12.95 13.17
N ASP A 115 -2.00 -13.40 12.07
CA ASP A 115 -0.54 -13.43 11.91
C ASP A 115 0.05 -12.02 12.05
N ILE A 116 -0.55 -11.02 11.40
CA ILE A 116 -0.10 -9.61 11.49
C ILE A 116 -0.22 -9.11 12.93
N LYS A 117 -1.31 -9.42 13.63
CA LYS A 117 -1.52 -9.04 15.03
C LYS A 117 -0.52 -9.72 15.96
N GLN A 118 -0.28 -11.00 15.74
CA GLN A 118 0.67 -11.80 16.52
C GLN A 118 2.09 -11.25 16.34
N LYS A 119 2.52 -10.96 15.11
CA LYS A 119 3.82 -10.32 14.86
C LYS A 119 3.98 -8.98 15.55
N ASN A 120 2.94 -8.13 15.56
CA ASN A 120 2.99 -6.87 16.32
C ASN A 120 3.09 -7.13 17.84
N TYR A 121 2.38 -8.14 18.35
CA TYR A 121 2.43 -8.52 19.75
C TYR A 121 3.78 -9.11 20.17
N ASP A 122 4.42 -9.91 19.32
CA ASP A 122 5.74 -10.48 19.58
C ASP A 122 6.80 -9.37 19.71
N ILE A 123 6.80 -8.40 18.76
CA ILE A 123 7.67 -7.20 18.85
C ILE A 123 7.45 -6.46 20.18
N PHE A 124 6.19 -6.36 20.60
CA PHE A 124 5.85 -5.67 21.85
C PHE A 124 6.42 -6.40 23.07
N ARG A 125 6.36 -7.74 23.11
CA ARG A 125 6.90 -8.56 24.21
C ARG A 125 8.42 -8.55 24.29
N GLU A 126 9.10 -8.57 23.14
CA GLU A 126 10.57 -8.52 23.09
C GLU A 126 11.11 -7.25 23.74
N VAL A 127 10.46 -6.11 23.46
CA VAL A 127 10.83 -4.78 24.01
C VAL A 127 10.50 -4.65 25.50
N GLU A 128 9.60 -5.47 26.05
CA GLU A 128 9.25 -5.46 27.48
C GLU A 128 10.22 -6.25 28.37
N SER A 129 11.16 -7.01 27.80
CA SER A 129 12.10 -7.83 28.55
C SER A 129 13.32 -7.00 29.02
N PRO A 130 13.47 -6.70 30.33
CA PRO A 130 14.47 -5.74 30.81
C PRO A 130 15.91 -6.26 30.79
N GLN A 131 16.15 -7.51 30.39
CA GLN A 131 17.49 -8.08 30.20
C GLN A 131 18.01 -7.99 28.76
N ILE A 132 17.19 -7.54 27.81
CA ILE A 132 17.61 -7.36 26.40
C ILE A 132 17.80 -5.86 26.20
N GLU A 133 19.06 -5.41 26.23
CA GLU A 133 19.44 -4.14 25.62
C GLU A 133 19.10 -4.25 24.13
N THR A 134 17.89 -3.79 23.77
CA THR A 134 17.56 -3.65 22.36
C THR A 134 18.19 -2.34 21.88
N ASP A 135 19.20 -2.45 21.00
CA ASP A 135 19.75 -1.31 20.23
C ASP A 135 18.69 -0.64 19.32
N HIS A 136 17.46 -1.16 19.33
CA HIS A 136 16.33 -0.69 18.53
C HIS A 136 15.69 0.58 19.14
N GLU A 137 16.35 1.72 18.94
CA GLU A 137 15.99 3.10 19.35
C GLU A 137 14.67 3.67 18.76
N TYR A 138 13.71 2.80 18.42
CA TYR A 138 12.40 3.13 17.85
C TYR A 138 11.21 2.70 18.73
N SER A 139 11.44 2.49 20.03
CA SER A 139 10.44 2.13 21.05
C SER A 139 9.75 3.35 21.69
N VAL A 140 8.44 3.25 21.93
CA VAL A 140 7.57 4.30 22.46
C VAL A 140 7.28 4.07 23.95
N ASP A 141 7.62 5.07 24.77
CA ASP A 141 7.15 5.34 26.15
C ASP A 141 6.70 4.14 27.00
N VAL A 142 7.49 3.81 28.00
CA VAL A 142 7.17 2.85 29.08
C VAL A 142 5.94 3.33 29.85
N ARG A 143 4.74 2.84 29.48
CA ARG A 143 3.50 2.99 30.25
C ARG A 143 2.70 1.69 30.18
N ASP A 144 2.24 1.23 31.35
CA ASP A 144 1.46 0.01 31.66
C ASP A 144 1.40 -1.10 30.58
N PRO A 145 2.27 -2.12 30.68
CA PRO A 145 2.32 -3.32 29.82
C PRO A 145 0.98 -3.99 29.54
N ARG A 146 0.14 -4.13 30.57
CA ARG A 146 -1.12 -4.91 30.50
C ARG A 146 -2.20 -4.16 29.72
N ARG A 147 -2.14 -2.82 29.69
CA ARG A 147 -3.06 -1.98 28.90
C ARG A 147 -2.69 -1.96 27.40
N LYS A 148 -1.43 -2.21 27.05
CA LYS A 148 -0.97 -2.20 25.65
C LYS A 148 -1.16 -3.54 24.94
N SER A 149 -0.95 -4.67 25.61
CA SER A 149 -1.17 -6.01 25.02
C SER A 149 -2.61 -6.23 24.53
N ARG A 150 -3.61 -5.92 25.37
CA ARG A 150 -5.03 -5.96 24.97
C ARG A 150 -5.34 -5.02 23.80
N LYS A 151 -4.68 -3.86 23.72
CA LYS A 151 -4.87 -2.90 22.62
C LYS A 151 -4.31 -3.41 21.29
N VAL A 152 -3.15 -4.08 21.29
CA VAL A 152 -2.58 -4.72 20.10
C VAL A 152 -3.55 -5.77 19.54
N LEU A 153 -4.03 -6.65 20.41
CA LEU A 153 -4.97 -7.71 20.01
C LEU A 153 -6.38 -7.19 19.66
N SER A 154 -6.71 -5.95 20.02
CA SER A 154 -7.98 -5.29 19.66
C SER A 154 -7.98 -4.63 18.28
N ALA A 155 -6.87 -4.67 17.54
CA ALA A 155 -6.82 -4.17 16.18
C ALA A 155 -7.97 -4.77 15.36
N LYS A 156 -8.79 -3.91 14.74
CA LYS A 156 -10.03 -4.33 14.08
C LYS A 156 -9.71 -5.26 12.91
N LYS A 157 -10.06 -6.56 13.03
CA LYS A 157 -9.76 -7.59 12.02
C LYS A 157 -10.19 -7.19 10.61
N TRP A 158 -11.39 -6.61 10.45
CA TRP A 158 -11.90 -6.17 9.14
C TRP A 158 -10.99 -5.15 8.43
N LYS A 159 -10.22 -4.35 9.18
CA LYS A 159 -9.28 -3.39 8.60
C LYS A 159 -8.10 -4.10 7.93
N LEU A 160 -7.53 -5.08 8.63
CA LEU A 160 -6.45 -5.92 8.12
C LEU A 160 -6.93 -6.79 6.95
N ASP A 161 -8.11 -7.40 7.11
CA ASP A 161 -8.78 -8.15 6.04
C ASP A 161 -8.92 -7.33 4.77
N ARG A 162 -9.38 -6.08 4.90
CA ARG A 162 -9.52 -5.19 3.76
C ARG A 162 -8.19 -4.84 3.08
N ILE A 163 -7.10 -4.68 3.85
CA ILE A 163 -5.75 -4.44 3.29
C ILE A 163 -5.27 -5.65 2.49
N LEU A 164 -5.47 -6.86 3.02
CA LEU A 164 -5.10 -8.12 2.38
C LEU A 164 -5.91 -8.36 1.10
N ARG A 165 -7.25 -8.30 1.20
CA ARG A 165 -8.15 -8.50 0.06
C ARG A 165 -7.88 -7.49 -1.04
N GLU A 166 -7.77 -6.20 -0.67
CA GLU A 166 -7.56 -5.12 -1.63
C GLU A 166 -6.10 -4.87 -2.01
N PHE A 167 -5.17 -5.79 -1.73
CA PHE A 167 -3.77 -5.61 -2.05
C PHE A 167 -3.53 -5.33 -3.55
N PRO A 168 -2.64 -4.38 -3.91
CA PRO A 168 -2.42 -3.95 -5.29
C PRO A 168 -1.63 -4.96 -6.15
N ARG A 169 -2.18 -6.15 -6.39
CA ARG A 169 -1.52 -7.27 -7.10
C ARG A 169 -1.06 -6.96 -8.54
N THR A 170 -1.66 -5.96 -9.19
CA THR A 170 -1.32 -5.54 -10.56
C THR A 170 -0.26 -4.43 -10.61
N GLU A 171 0.22 -3.95 -9.46
CA GLU A 171 1.28 -2.95 -9.40
C GLU A 171 2.68 -3.57 -9.42
N PRO A 172 3.70 -2.84 -9.90
CA PRO A 172 5.09 -3.29 -9.78
C PRO A 172 5.48 -3.46 -8.31
N ILE A 173 6.46 -4.33 -8.04
CA ILE A 173 6.86 -4.67 -6.67
C ILE A 173 7.15 -3.46 -5.77
N THR A 174 7.89 -2.46 -6.25
CA THR A 174 8.17 -1.23 -5.50
C THR A 174 6.88 -0.54 -5.03
N SER A 175 5.89 -0.47 -5.93
CA SER A 175 4.59 0.12 -5.61
C SER A 175 3.81 -0.74 -4.62
N GLN A 176 3.89 -2.07 -4.72
CA GLN A 176 3.25 -2.98 -3.77
C GLN A 176 3.83 -2.83 -2.36
N CYS A 177 5.16 -2.84 -2.25
CA CYS A 177 5.89 -2.61 -1.00
C CYS A 177 5.55 -1.24 -0.39
N ALA A 178 5.59 -0.18 -1.20
CA ALA A 178 5.26 1.17 -0.74
C ALA A 178 3.81 1.29 -0.24
N HIS A 179 2.86 0.70 -0.96
CA HIS A 179 1.47 0.68 -0.57
C HIS A 179 1.24 -0.09 0.74
N TRP A 180 1.90 -1.24 0.90
CA TRP A 180 1.81 -2.05 2.10
C TRP A 180 2.24 -1.26 3.35
N VAL A 181 3.47 -0.74 3.33
CA VAL A 181 4.02 0.02 4.46
C VAL A 181 3.21 1.27 4.72
N THR A 182 2.88 2.04 3.67
CA THR A 182 2.04 3.24 3.80
C THR A 182 0.71 2.93 4.46
N SER A 183 0.06 1.82 4.12
CA SER A 183 -1.26 1.49 4.65
C SER A 183 -1.22 1.15 6.13
N LEU A 184 -0.30 0.29 6.55
CA LEU A 184 -0.15 -0.09 7.96
C LEU A 184 0.29 1.10 8.82
N VAL A 185 1.19 1.93 8.31
CA VAL A 185 1.77 3.09 9.02
C VAL A 185 0.80 4.27 9.11
N SER A 186 0.02 4.55 8.06
CA SER A 186 -0.93 5.67 8.03
C SER A 186 -2.21 5.37 8.79
N LEU A 187 -2.75 4.15 8.66
CA LEU A 187 -3.95 3.74 9.38
C LEU A 187 -3.70 3.52 10.86
N HIS A 188 -2.44 3.34 11.26
CA HIS A 188 -2.00 3.22 12.65
C HIS A 188 -2.80 2.15 13.40
N LEU A 189 -2.89 0.96 12.79
CA LEU A 189 -3.75 -0.13 13.24
C LEU A 189 -3.38 -0.62 14.65
N PHE A 190 -2.12 -0.44 15.03
CA PHE A 190 -1.57 -0.82 16.33
C PHE A 190 -1.19 0.41 17.16
N PRO A 191 -1.18 0.29 18.50
CA PRO A 191 -0.72 1.37 19.37
C PRO A 191 0.76 1.72 19.16
N ASP A 192 1.59 0.74 18.81
CA ASP A 192 3.01 0.92 18.52
C ASP A 192 3.50 -0.10 17.46
N ALA A 193 4.76 0.02 17.05
CA ALA A 193 5.48 -0.88 16.16
C ALA A 193 4.88 -1.05 14.75
N ASN A 194 3.99 -0.16 14.30
CA ASN A 194 3.36 -0.22 12.97
C ASN A 194 4.38 -0.34 11.82
N HIS A 195 5.49 0.42 11.87
CA HIS A 195 6.57 0.33 10.88
C HIS A 195 7.27 -1.04 10.89
N ARG A 196 7.64 -1.54 12.07
CA ARG A 196 8.31 -2.83 12.24
C ARG A 196 7.41 -3.97 11.76
N THR A 197 6.16 -3.98 12.20
CA THR A 197 5.16 -4.95 11.74
C THR A 197 4.99 -4.90 10.22
N ALA A 198 4.92 -3.71 9.62
CA ALA A 198 4.82 -3.58 8.18
C ALA A 198 6.04 -4.15 7.45
N MET A 199 7.26 -3.85 7.89
CA MET A 199 8.48 -4.35 7.26
C MET A 199 8.64 -5.87 7.42
N ILE A 200 8.33 -6.42 8.59
CA ILE A 200 8.44 -7.87 8.85
C ILE A 200 7.42 -8.64 8.00
N THR A 201 6.16 -8.22 8.03
CA THR A 201 5.11 -8.92 7.27
C THR A 201 5.31 -8.76 5.76
N LEU A 202 5.83 -7.62 5.30
CA LEU A 202 6.20 -7.45 3.90
C LEU A 202 7.38 -8.32 3.49
N TYR A 203 8.38 -8.49 4.37
CA TYR A 203 9.51 -9.38 4.11
C TYR A 203 9.03 -10.82 3.94
N GLN A 204 8.15 -11.30 4.83
CA GLN A 204 7.56 -12.63 4.73
C GLN A 204 6.86 -12.83 3.39
N LEU A 205 6.07 -11.85 2.95
CA LEU A 205 5.40 -11.89 1.65
C LEU A 205 6.40 -11.86 0.48
N ALA A 206 7.40 -10.99 0.53
CA ALA A 206 8.40 -10.85 -0.51
C ALA A 206 9.25 -12.13 -0.68
N LEU A 207 9.70 -12.71 0.44
CA LEU A 207 10.45 -13.96 0.46
C LEU A 207 9.62 -15.12 -0.10
N ALA A 208 8.37 -15.26 0.37
CA ALA A 208 7.47 -16.33 -0.08
C ALA A 208 7.09 -16.25 -1.56
N ASN A 209 7.05 -15.04 -2.12
CA ASN A 209 6.78 -14.82 -3.53
C ASN A 209 8.08 -14.82 -4.38
N GLY A 210 9.23 -15.19 -3.81
CA GLY A 210 10.51 -15.24 -4.52
C GLY A 210 11.00 -13.88 -5.02
N VAL A 211 10.48 -12.78 -4.46
CA VAL A 211 10.89 -11.41 -4.82
C VAL A 211 12.29 -11.11 -4.28
N VAL A 212 12.61 -11.65 -3.10
CA VAL A 212 13.92 -11.55 -2.46
C VAL A 212 14.36 -12.94 -1.97
N GLY A 213 15.67 -13.18 -1.91
CA GLY A 213 16.25 -14.37 -1.29
C GLY A 213 16.45 -14.23 0.22
N GLU A 214 16.80 -15.32 0.88
CA GLU A 214 17.12 -15.34 2.32
C GLU A 214 18.36 -14.52 2.68
N ASP A 215 19.26 -14.33 1.73
CA ASP A 215 20.50 -13.55 1.83
C ASP A 215 20.29 -12.05 1.55
N HIS A 216 19.08 -11.65 1.14
CA HIS A 216 18.77 -10.25 0.88
C HIS A 216 18.90 -9.42 2.16
N ARG A 217 19.53 -8.25 2.05
CA ARG A 217 19.68 -7.29 3.16
C ARG A 217 18.38 -6.55 3.46
N TRP A 218 17.31 -7.26 3.76
CA TRP A 218 16.05 -6.65 4.19
C TRP A 218 16.09 -6.37 5.71
N PRO A 219 15.63 -5.19 6.19
CA PRO A 219 15.09 -4.05 5.45
C PRO A 219 16.17 -3.13 4.84
N GLY A 220 17.44 -3.36 5.10
CA GLY A 220 18.58 -2.53 4.73
C GLY A 220 19.56 -2.57 5.88
N ASN A 221 20.54 -1.66 5.91
CA ASN A 221 21.27 -1.46 7.17
C ASN A 221 20.43 -0.64 8.17
N GLU A 222 20.77 -0.72 9.45
CA GLU A 222 20.00 -0.10 10.53
C GLU A 222 19.88 1.42 10.39
N THR A 223 20.94 2.08 9.92
CA THR A 223 20.96 3.53 9.71
C THR A 223 20.00 3.97 8.59
N GLU A 224 19.93 3.22 7.49
CA GLU A 224 19.04 3.52 6.37
C GLU A 224 17.57 3.35 6.77
N ILE A 225 17.21 2.17 7.28
CA ILE A 225 15.82 1.94 7.70
C ILE A 225 15.42 2.93 8.81
N GLY A 226 16.35 3.27 9.70
CA GLY A 226 16.14 4.26 10.74
C GLY A 226 15.76 5.63 10.19
N LYS A 227 16.58 6.18 9.28
CA LYS A 227 16.29 7.43 8.57
C LYS A 227 14.98 7.36 7.79
N ALA A 228 14.71 6.27 7.09
CA ALA A 228 13.47 6.08 6.34
C ALA A 228 12.23 6.10 7.26
N VAL A 229 12.31 5.49 8.45
CA VAL A 229 11.24 5.53 9.46
C VAL A 229 11.05 6.94 10.01
N LEU A 230 12.13 7.68 10.29
CA LEU A 230 12.05 9.06 10.77
C LEU A 230 11.40 9.98 9.72
N LEU A 231 11.83 9.90 8.45
CA LEU A 231 11.21 10.62 7.33
C LEU A 231 9.73 10.25 7.16
N SER A 232 9.39 8.97 7.26
CA SER A 232 7.99 8.52 7.23
C SER A 232 7.14 9.16 8.34
N LYS A 233 7.69 9.35 9.55
CA LYS A 233 7.00 10.04 10.64
C LYS A 233 6.73 11.51 10.30
N PHE A 234 7.64 12.21 9.59
CA PHE A 234 7.37 13.56 9.08
C PHE A 234 6.25 13.59 8.05
N HIS A 235 6.31 12.71 7.04
CA HIS A 235 5.29 12.67 5.99
C HIS A 235 3.89 12.40 6.55
N ARG A 236 3.78 11.63 7.63
CA ARG A 236 2.51 11.43 8.36
C ARG A 236 1.97 12.70 9.00
N HIS A 237 2.82 13.60 9.50
CA HIS A 237 2.36 14.88 10.04
C HIS A 237 1.78 15.77 8.95
N LEU A 238 2.31 15.71 7.73
CA LEU A 238 1.80 16.43 6.56
C LEU A 238 0.51 15.82 5.97
N SER A 239 0.14 14.62 6.41
CA SER A 239 -0.98 13.87 5.87
C SER A 239 -1.76 13.14 6.99
N PRO A 240 -2.50 13.90 7.83
CA PRO A 240 -2.98 13.41 9.12
C PRO A 240 -4.17 12.45 9.05
N GLU A 241 -4.92 12.41 7.94
CA GLU A 241 -6.13 11.61 7.85
C GLU A 241 -5.86 10.09 7.84
N ARG A 242 -6.37 9.40 8.86
CA ARG A 242 -6.21 7.94 9.06
C ARG A 242 -7.48 7.17 8.68
N ASN A 243 -7.93 7.31 7.44
CA ASN A 243 -9.16 6.65 6.98
C ASN A 243 -8.94 5.76 5.74
N PHE A 244 -9.79 4.75 5.60
CA PHE A 244 -9.74 3.81 4.46
C PHE A 244 -10.17 4.43 3.13
N GLY A 245 -10.78 5.61 3.14
CA GLY A 245 -11.07 6.38 1.94
C GLY A 245 -9.80 6.81 1.20
N ARG A 246 -8.64 6.80 1.87
CA ARG A 246 -7.31 7.09 1.31
C ARG A 246 -6.49 5.85 0.97
N LEU A 247 -7.01 4.65 1.25
CA LEU A 247 -6.28 3.41 0.97
C LEU A 247 -5.88 3.37 -0.51
N TRP A 248 -4.61 3.03 -0.73
CA TRP A 248 -3.90 3.01 -2.03
C TRP A 248 -3.74 4.34 -2.77
N ARG A 249 -3.95 5.48 -2.09
CA ARG A 249 -3.57 6.78 -2.65
C ARG A 249 -2.04 6.90 -2.72
N ARG A 250 -1.54 7.55 -3.77
CA ARG A 250 -0.11 7.89 -3.94
C ARG A 250 0.16 9.29 -3.44
N ASP A 251 0.23 9.46 -2.12
CA ASP A 251 0.59 10.71 -1.46
C ASP A 251 2.09 10.78 -1.13
N THR A 252 2.52 11.81 -0.40
CA THR A 252 3.93 12.02 -0.07
C THR A 252 4.52 10.88 0.77
N LEU A 253 3.72 10.25 1.63
CA LEU A 253 4.16 9.08 2.39
C LEU A 253 4.35 7.86 1.48
N TYR A 254 3.46 7.65 0.51
CA TYR A 254 3.65 6.62 -0.50
C TYR A 254 4.96 6.83 -1.30
N TRP A 255 5.20 8.05 -1.80
CA TRP A 255 6.40 8.31 -2.62
C TRP A 255 7.69 8.15 -1.84
N HIS A 256 7.69 8.54 -0.55
CA HIS A 256 8.80 8.27 0.36
C HIS A 256 9.13 6.77 0.42
N TRP A 257 8.14 5.91 0.66
CA TRP A 257 8.36 4.47 0.71
C TRP A 257 8.67 3.87 -0.66
N TYR A 258 8.09 4.41 -1.73
CA TYR A 258 8.39 3.99 -3.09
C TYR A 258 9.88 4.17 -3.39
N GLN A 259 10.44 5.35 -3.16
CA GLN A 259 11.87 5.62 -3.37
C GLN A 259 12.76 4.74 -2.48
N TYR A 260 12.35 4.52 -1.23
CA TYR A 260 13.07 3.61 -0.33
C TYR A 260 13.12 2.18 -0.88
N PHE A 261 12.03 1.67 -1.46
CA PHE A 261 12.01 0.34 -2.05
C PHE A 261 12.72 0.27 -3.41
N GLU A 262 12.77 1.36 -4.19
CA GLU A 262 13.64 1.40 -5.38
C GLU A 262 15.11 1.30 -5.00
N TYR A 263 15.50 1.99 -3.93
CA TYR A 263 16.83 1.86 -3.35
C TYR A 263 17.09 0.43 -2.84
N LEU A 264 16.19 -0.10 -2.01
CA LEU A 264 16.38 -1.40 -1.38
C LEU A 264 16.43 -2.57 -2.38
N LEU A 265 15.54 -2.57 -3.38
CA LEU A 265 15.39 -3.70 -4.31
C LEU A 265 16.25 -3.57 -5.57
N PHE A 266 16.55 -2.35 -6.01
CA PHE A 266 17.18 -2.09 -7.31
C PHE A 266 18.40 -1.19 -7.23
N ASN A 267 18.84 -0.81 -6.02
CA ASN A 267 19.99 0.08 -5.78
C ASN A 267 19.88 1.42 -6.54
N VAL A 268 18.66 1.90 -6.75
CA VAL A 268 18.40 3.23 -7.32
C VAL A 268 18.69 4.28 -6.24
N GLU A 269 19.42 5.33 -6.59
CA GLU A 269 19.78 6.37 -5.63
C GLU A 269 18.54 6.97 -4.95
N TYR A 270 18.60 7.06 -3.61
CA TYR A 270 17.57 7.70 -2.80
C TYR A 270 18.15 8.90 -2.01
N PRO A 271 18.23 10.10 -2.61
CA PRO A 271 18.97 11.21 -2.04
C PRO A 271 18.50 11.65 -0.64
N ALA A 272 17.20 11.53 -0.34
CA ALA A 272 16.65 11.96 0.94
C ALA A 272 17.23 11.19 2.16
N ILE A 273 17.64 9.93 1.97
CA ILE A 273 18.30 9.14 3.01
C ILE A 273 19.75 9.59 3.27
N ASN A 274 20.35 10.22 2.27
CA ASN A 274 21.74 10.70 2.31
C ASN A 274 21.83 12.17 2.75
N HIS A 275 20.80 12.98 2.50
CA HIS A 275 20.79 14.41 2.82
C HIS A 275 20.67 14.76 4.32
N HIS A 276 20.19 13.83 5.15
CA HIS A 276 19.94 14.10 6.56
C HIS A 276 20.55 13.04 7.47
N SER A 277 21.24 13.48 8.52
CA SER A 277 21.61 12.61 9.63
C SER A 277 20.39 12.29 10.49
N GLU A 278 20.39 11.15 11.17
CA GLU A 278 19.29 10.77 12.07
C GLU A 278 19.06 11.80 13.17
N LYS A 279 20.13 12.37 13.72
CA LYS A 279 20.07 13.44 14.73
C LYS A 279 19.24 14.64 14.23
N VAL A 280 19.52 15.12 13.02
CA VAL A 280 18.79 16.25 12.42
C VAL A 280 17.31 15.90 12.21
N LEU A 281 17.01 14.68 11.77
CA LEU A 281 15.63 14.22 11.61
C LEU A 281 14.90 14.12 12.96
N ARG A 282 15.54 13.59 14.00
CA ARG A 282 14.95 13.51 15.35
C ARG A 282 14.66 14.91 15.91
N GLU A 283 15.56 15.87 15.76
CA GLU A 283 15.38 17.25 16.19
C GLU A 283 14.22 17.94 15.45
N LYS A 284 14.18 17.83 14.12
CA LYS A 284 13.08 18.36 13.31
C LYS A 284 11.73 17.72 13.73
N LEU A 285 11.69 16.42 14.06
CA LEU A 285 10.46 15.71 14.47
C LEU A 285 9.95 16.22 15.81
N LYS A 286 10.84 16.47 16.76
CA LYS A 286 10.49 17.08 18.06
C LYS A 286 9.83 18.44 17.86
N ARG A 287 10.36 19.28 16.98
CA ARG A 287 9.77 20.60 16.66
C ARG A 287 8.36 20.48 16.07
N VAL A 288 8.16 19.57 15.10
CA VAL A 288 6.84 19.36 14.47
C VAL A 288 5.81 18.78 15.45
N ARG A 289 6.23 18.02 16.46
CA ARG A 289 5.31 17.47 17.48
C ARG A 289 4.91 18.45 18.57
N ASN A 290 5.73 19.47 18.81
CA ASN A 290 5.52 20.47 19.85
C ASN A 290 4.75 21.70 19.36
N ASN A 291 4.56 21.83 18.04
CA ASN A 291 3.69 22.80 17.40
C ASN A 291 2.33 22.18 17.08
#